data_AF-A0A2M8DEQ3-F1
#
_entry.id   AF-A0A2M8DEQ3-F1
#
_cell.length_a   1.000
_cell.length_b   1.000
_cell.length_c   1.000
_cell.angle_alpha   90.00
_cell.angle_beta   90.00
_cell.angle_gamma   90.00
#
_symmetry.space_group_name_H-M   'P 1'
#
loop_
_entity.id
_entity.type
_entity.pdbx_description
1 polymer ?
#
loop_
_entity_poly.entity_id
_entity_poly.type
_entity_poly.pdbx_seq_one_letter_code
_entity_poly.pdbx_strand_id
1 'polypeptide(L)'
;MEQFSYDVGTSRDALLAVLRAAAPPEHRAELEQALRRVQVLEPRIEARDIVVPITFVLPEAWLAPPPAATSAEAPLTETELDVLDKTLQPWDAFLVYSIKQIALDSDNEILRKRLFELLLNSRYRLTDILSGEQPTAGDPVRALFVSTWNDLRTLLADAQHEGLLDTGLLRYAAFINAGDALTALDHAAPGLGMHLSIDGLRRLAHSLRPDDLADSLAYDQKIDPLLRQLFDVDELPVPAPNPAPEPPPPPEQSWLDIFVTSAHASDTVEQVAGLPALDRWVPGEDELDAYEQRLSSLLEQSATAELQRIGVDAPYDQIFRNLIPTTAMIESCWHQYVLRAGEISYLRSQAGSVGLMQINQHVWRGFYDVERLKWDTAYNARAGTQVLMRYMKDYAIAYANRSGDLNHIPRATYSVYNAGPRAMGRFNNPNSSKREQRVDQKLWTIYQGIAAGGHVDVNSCSVTPAAVTQ
;
A
#
# COMPACT_ATOMS: atom_id res chain seq x y z
N MET A 1 47.49 -14.23 0.45
CA MET A 1 46.20 -14.54 -0.19
C MET A 1 45.41 -15.36 0.79
N GLU A 2 44.28 -14.86 1.26
CA GLU A 2 43.35 -15.68 2.04
C GLU A 2 42.72 -16.72 1.10
N GLN A 3 42.75 -17.99 1.50
CA GLN A 3 42.03 -19.05 0.80
C GLN A 3 40.59 -19.05 1.30
N PHE A 4 39.64 -18.80 0.40
CA PHE A 4 38.21 -18.92 0.67
C PHE A 4 37.72 -20.31 0.24
N SER A 5 36.93 -20.97 1.11
CA SER A 5 36.29 -22.26 0.83
C SER A 5 34.81 -22.15 1.13
N TYR A 6 33.97 -22.70 0.25
CA TYR A 6 32.51 -22.66 0.36
C TYR A 6 31.91 -24.04 0.07
N ASP A 7 31.08 -24.54 0.98
CA ASP A 7 30.39 -25.81 0.82
C ASP A 7 29.06 -25.63 0.06
N VAL A 8 29.03 -26.08 -1.19
CA VAL A 8 27.84 -26.03 -2.05
C VAL A 8 26.76 -27.02 -1.61
N GLY A 9 27.10 -28.08 -0.85
CA GLY A 9 26.15 -29.10 -0.42
C GLY A 9 25.02 -28.53 0.44
N THR A 10 25.35 -27.64 1.37
CA THR A 10 24.37 -26.97 2.24
C THR A 10 23.41 -26.11 1.42
N SER A 11 23.92 -25.33 0.46
CA SER A 11 23.11 -24.48 -0.42
C SER A 11 22.22 -25.30 -1.36
N ARG A 12 22.73 -26.43 -1.85
CA ARG A 12 21.94 -27.39 -2.63
C ARG A 12 20.79 -27.95 -1.80
N ASP A 13 21.05 -28.41 -0.58
CA ASP A 13 20.02 -29.05 0.24
C ASP A 13 18.91 -28.06 0.66
N ALA A 14 19.29 -26.81 0.95
CA ALA A 14 18.33 -25.71 1.15
C ALA A 14 17.49 -25.46 -0.11
N LEU A 15 18.12 -25.40 -1.29
CA LEU A 15 17.43 -25.24 -2.57
C LEU A 15 16.41 -26.36 -2.82
N LEU A 16 16.82 -27.61 -2.64
CA LEU A 16 15.96 -28.77 -2.84
C LEU A 16 14.78 -28.77 -1.86
N ALA A 17 14.99 -28.33 -0.62
CA ALA A 17 13.91 -28.20 0.35
C ALA A 17 12.85 -27.18 -0.09
N VAL A 18 13.27 -26.06 -0.68
CA VAL A 18 12.35 -25.04 -1.23
C VAL A 18 11.61 -25.57 -2.46
N LEU A 19 12.30 -26.20 -3.42
CA LEU A 19 11.68 -26.75 -4.62
C LEU A 19 10.63 -27.82 -4.31
N ARG A 20 10.89 -28.71 -3.33
CA ARG A 20 9.92 -29.71 -2.87
C ARG A 20 8.59 -29.11 -2.40
N ALA A 21 8.63 -27.92 -1.81
CA ALA A 21 7.46 -27.25 -1.26
C ALA A 21 6.59 -26.55 -2.33
N ALA A 22 7.06 -26.51 -3.59
CA ALA A 22 6.43 -25.81 -4.70
C ALA A 22 5.42 -26.67 -5.50
N ALA A 23 5.45 -28.00 -5.33
CA ALA A 23 4.53 -28.89 -6.02
C ALA A 23 3.16 -28.98 -5.32
N PRO A 24 2.05 -28.94 -6.10
CA PRO A 24 0.75 -29.31 -5.57
C PRO A 24 0.74 -30.78 -5.09
N PRO A 25 -0.17 -31.15 -4.17
CA PRO A 25 -0.21 -32.48 -3.56
C PRO A 25 -0.12 -33.64 -4.57
N GLU A 26 -0.79 -33.53 -5.71
CA GLU A 26 -0.82 -34.51 -6.79
C GLU A 26 0.53 -34.70 -7.50
N HIS A 27 1.37 -33.66 -7.56
CA HIS A 27 2.66 -33.69 -8.26
C HIS A 27 3.87 -33.83 -7.32
N ARG A 28 3.66 -33.81 -6.00
CA ARG A 28 4.76 -33.89 -5.00
C ARG A 28 5.64 -35.12 -5.15
N ALA A 29 5.04 -36.30 -5.38
CA ALA A 29 5.80 -37.54 -5.49
C ALA A 29 6.69 -37.57 -6.74
N GLU A 30 6.16 -37.11 -7.87
CA GLU A 30 6.89 -37.02 -9.14
C GLU A 30 8.02 -35.99 -9.06
N LEU A 31 7.76 -34.82 -8.48
CA LEU A 31 8.79 -33.79 -8.28
C LEU A 31 9.89 -34.30 -7.34
N GLU A 32 9.54 -34.96 -6.24
CA GLU A 32 10.52 -35.57 -5.35
C GLU A 32 11.40 -36.58 -6.08
N GLN A 33 10.84 -37.37 -6.99
CA GLN A 33 11.61 -38.32 -7.79
C GLN A 33 12.57 -37.64 -8.77
N ALA A 34 12.16 -36.51 -9.37
CA ALA A 34 13.01 -35.68 -10.20
C ALA A 34 14.16 -35.04 -9.39
N LEU A 35 13.84 -34.47 -8.22
CA LEU A 35 14.81 -33.81 -7.35
C LEU A 35 15.84 -34.77 -6.74
N ARG A 36 15.51 -36.05 -6.57
CA ARG A 36 16.50 -37.09 -6.18
C ARG A 36 17.57 -37.36 -7.23
N ARG A 37 17.31 -37.01 -8.50
CA ARG A 37 18.24 -37.18 -9.63
C ARG A 37 18.98 -35.89 -9.99
N VAL A 38 18.95 -34.91 -9.10
CA VAL A 38 19.65 -33.64 -9.28
C VAL A 38 21.16 -33.88 -9.41
N GLN A 39 21.75 -33.29 -10.45
CA GLN A 39 23.19 -33.30 -10.69
C GLN A 39 23.74 -31.88 -10.56
N VAL A 40 24.84 -31.77 -9.84
CA VAL A 40 25.66 -30.55 -9.78
C VAL A 40 26.64 -30.61 -10.95
N LEU A 41 26.61 -29.60 -11.81
CA LEU A 41 27.51 -29.49 -12.95
C LEU A 41 28.78 -28.72 -12.55
N GLU A 42 29.76 -28.68 -13.46
CA GLU A 42 31.02 -27.98 -13.23
C GLU A 42 30.79 -26.49 -12.90
N PRO A 43 31.33 -25.99 -11.77
CA PRO A 43 31.29 -24.58 -11.44
C PRO A 43 31.97 -23.72 -12.50
N ARG A 44 31.43 -22.53 -12.74
CA ARG A 44 31.95 -21.54 -13.66
C ARG A 44 32.25 -20.26 -12.90
N ILE A 45 33.40 -19.66 -13.20
CA ILE A 45 33.76 -18.35 -12.68
C ILE A 45 33.34 -17.33 -13.74
N GLU A 46 32.40 -16.48 -13.38
CA GLU A 46 31.98 -15.35 -14.19
C GLU A 46 32.63 -14.06 -13.65
N ALA A 47 32.46 -12.95 -14.37
CA ALA A 47 33.13 -11.70 -14.02
C ALA A 47 32.77 -11.18 -12.62
N ARG A 48 31.59 -11.56 -12.10
CA ARG A 48 31.05 -11.07 -10.82
C ARG A 48 30.64 -12.19 -9.86
N ASP A 49 30.46 -13.41 -10.37
CA ASP A 49 29.81 -14.48 -9.63
C ASP A 49 30.51 -15.83 -9.84
N ILE A 50 30.35 -16.71 -8.86
CA ILE A 50 30.66 -18.14 -9.02
C ILE A 50 29.33 -18.85 -9.26
N VAL A 51 29.15 -19.38 -10.46
CA VAL A 51 27.93 -20.07 -10.87
C VAL A 51 28.13 -21.57 -10.73
N VAL A 52 27.24 -22.23 -9.98
CA VAL A 52 27.21 -23.69 -9.91
C VAL A 52 25.92 -24.18 -10.57
N PRO A 53 25.97 -24.65 -11.83
CA PRO A 53 24.77 -25.06 -12.52
C PRO A 53 24.23 -26.37 -11.93
N ILE A 54 22.91 -26.48 -11.85
CA ILE A 54 22.21 -27.67 -11.37
C ILE A 54 21.25 -28.14 -12.46
N THR A 55 21.15 -29.45 -12.67
CA THR A 55 20.22 -30.04 -13.64
C THR A 55 19.44 -31.21 -13.06
N PHE A 56 18.21 -31.37 -13.52
CA PHE A 56 17.32 -32.49 -13.24
C PHE A 56 16.28 -32.62 -14.36
N VAL A 57 15.65 -33.79 -14.48
CA VAL A 57 14.72 -34.09 -15.56
C VAL A 57 13.28 -33.98 -15.04
N LEU A 58 12.49 -33.14 -15.72
CA LEU A 58 11.07 -32.96 -15.45
C LEU A 58 10.22 -33.85 -16.36
N PRO A 59 9.02 -34.28 -15.92
CA PRO A 59 8.03 -34.92 -16.78
C PRO A 59 7.65 -34.06 -18.00
N GLU A 60 7.60 -34.66 -19.19
CA GLU A 60 7.21 -33.95 -20.43
C GLU A 60 5.83 -33.32 -20.34
N ALA A 61 4.91 -33.94 -19.60
CA ALA A 61 3.55 -33.43 -19.37
C ALA A 61 3.53 -32.05 -18.70
N TRP A 62 4.59 -31.66 -17.98
CA TRP A 62 4.66 -30.36 -17.31
C TRP A 62 5.26 -29.25 -18.16
N LEU A 63 5.78 -29.56 -19.35
CA LEU A 63 6.41 -28.55 -20.22
C LEU A 63 5.36 -27.62 -20.86
N ALA A 64 4.12 -28.07 -21.00
CA ALA A 64 3.02 -27.27 -21.53
C ALA A 64 2.16 -26.71 -20.39
N PRO A 65 1.71 -25.44 -20.45
CA PRO A 65 0.78 -24.89 -19.47
C PRO A 65 -0.55 -25.66 -19.52
N PRO A 66 -1.27 -25.77 -18.38
CA PRO A 66 -2.61 -26.32 -18.38
C PRO A 66 -3.51 -25.46 -19.29
N PRO A 67 -4.51 -26.06 -19.96
CA PRO A 67 -5.41 -25.32 -20.84
C PRO A 67 -6.10 -24.21 -20.05
N ALA A 68 -6.09 -22.99 -20.61
CA ALA A 68 -6.74 -21.85 -19.98
C ALA A 68 -8.24 -22.12 -19.80
N ALA A 69 -8.76 -21.85 -18.60
CA ALA A 69 -10.19 -21.85 -18.36
C ALA A 69 -10.84 -20.80 -19.29
N THR A 70 -11.79 -21.24 -20.11
CA THR A 70 -12.37 -20.45 -21.22
C THR A 70 -13.67 -19.74 -20.85
N SER A 71 -14.12 -19.82 -19.59
CA SER A 71 -15.32 -19.14 -19.13
C SER A 71 -14.99 -17.81 -18.47
N ALA A 72 -15.69 -16.75 -18.88
CA ALA A 72 -15.85 -15.57 -18.06
C ALA A 72 -16.58 -15.98 -16.78
N GLU A 73 -15.82 -16.14 -15.70
CA GLU A 73 -16.34 -16.52 -14.39
C GLU A 73 -17.25 -15.39 -13.87
N ALA A 74 -18.32 -15.75 -13.17
CA ALA A 74 -19.19 -14.75 -12.56
C ALA A 74 -18.39 -13.92 -11.54
N PRO A 75 -18.77 -12.65 -11.28
CA PRO A 75 -18.15 -11.89 -10.21
C PRO A 75 -18.22 -12.66 -8.88
N LEU A 76 -17.11 -12.68 -8.15
CA LEU A 76 -17.02 -13.37 -6.86
C LEU A 76 -18.06 -12.80 -5.88
N THR A 77 -18.70 -13.69 -5.13
CA THR A 77 -19.55 -13.34 -3.99
C THR A 77 -18.69 -12.79 -2.83
N GLU A 78 -19.31 -12.10 -1.86
CA GLU A 78 -18.58 -11.60 -0.69
C GLU A 78 -17.85 -12.73 0.08
N THR A 79 -18.46 -13.91 0.18
CA THR A 79 -17.83 -15.07 0.83
C THR A 79 -16.63 -15.59 0.03
N GLU A 80 -16.71 -15.62 -1.29
CA GLU A 80 -15.59 -16.03 -2.14
C GLU A 80 -14.45 -15.00 -2.10
N LEU A 81 -14.77 -13.70 -2.03
CA LEU A 81 -13.79 -12.64 -1.82
C LEU A 81 -13.07 -12.78 -0.48
N ASP A 82 -13.78 -13.11 0.60
CA ASP A 82 -13.17 -13.34 1.92
C ASP A 82 -12.24 -14.56 1.92
N VAL A 83 -12.59 -15.62 1.17
CA VAL A 83 -11.72 -16.79 0.98
C VAL A 83 -10.49 -16.44 0.15
N LEU A 84 -10.67 -15.67 -0.92
CA LEU A 84 -9.58 -15.19 -1.77
C LEU A 84 -8.62 -14.29 -0.97
N ASP A 85 -9.14 -13.33 -0.19
CA ASP A 85 -8.33 -12.47 0.68
C ASP A 85 -7.46 -13.31 1.62
N LYS A 86 -8.06 -14.26 2.35
CA LYS A 86 -7.32 -15.17 3.24
C LYS A 86 -6.23 -15.98 2.51
N THR A 87 -6.45 -16.32 1.25
CA THR A 87 -5.47 -17.04 0.42
C THR A 87 -4.27 -16.15 0.06
N LEU A 88 -4.49 -14.84 -0.07
CA LEU A 88 -3.45 -13.85 -0.41
C LEU A 88 -2.68 -13.33 0.82
N GLN A 89 -3.22 -13.46 2.03
CA GLN A 89 -2.60 -12.97 3.27
C GLN A 89 -1.18 -13.52 3.55
N PRO A 90 -0.89 -14.83 3.38
CA PRO A 90 0.46 -15.35 3.59
C PRO A 90 1.51 -14.73 2.66
N TRP A 91 1.11 -14.38 1.44
CA TRP A 91 1.98 -13.69 0.50
C TRP A 91 2.33 -12.28 0.97
N ASP A 92 1.33 -11.49 1.41
CA ASP A 92 1.59 -10.15 1.94
C ASP A 92 2.48 -10.23 3.20
N ALA A 93 2.21 -11.18 4.10
CA ALA A 93 3.02 -11.36 5.31
C ALA A 93 4.48 -11.71 4.98
N PHE A 94 4.69 -12.64 4.05
CA PHE A 94 6.02 -12.99 3.52
C PHE A 94 6.77 -11.77 2.97
N LEU A 95 6.10 -10.96 2.15
CA LEU A 95 6.71 -9.81 1.51
C LEU A 95 7.07 -8.73 2.53
N VAL A 96 6.15 -8.41 3.45
CA VAL A 96 6.39 -7.46 4.55
C VAL A 96 7.57 -7.91 5.40
N TYR A 97 7.61 -9.18 5.79
CA TYR A 97 8.73 -9.74 6.54
C TYR A 97 10.04 -9.56 5.76
N SER A 98 10.10 -10.01 4.51
CA SER A 98 11.31 -9.95 3.69
C SER A 98 11.83 -8.52 3.52
N ILE A 99 10.93 -7.59 3.20
CA ILE A 99 11.26 -6.16 3.04
C ILE A 99 11.74 -5.55 4.36
N LYS A 100 11.09 -5.86 5.49
CA LYS A 100 11.54 -5.39 6.82
C LYS A 100 12.94 -5.88 7.13
N GLN A 101 13.23 -7.16 6.89
CA GLN A 101 14.55 -7.72 7.19
C GLN A 101 15.66 -7.06 6.34
N ILE A 102 15.38 -6.78 5.07
CA ILE A 102 16.33 -6.08 4.19
C ILE A 102 16.50 -4.62 4.63
N ALA A 103 15.41 -3.93 4.97
CA ALA A 103 15.45 -2.53 5.40
C ALA A 103 16.13 -2.34 6.78
N LEU A 104 16.06 -3.36 7.67
CA LEU A 104 16.78 -3.38 8.94
C LEU A 104 18.30 -3.47 8.78
N ASP A 105 18.75 -4.08 7.68
CA ASP A 105 20.16 -4.34 7.41
C ASP A 105 20.83 -3.22 6.60
N SER A 106 20.13 -2.13 6.32
CA SER A 106 20.66 -0.95 5.63
C SER A 106 19.99 0.33 6.14
N ASP A 107 20.81 1.31 6.49
CA ASP A 107 20.35 2.66 6.83
C ASP A 107 20.17 3.57 5.61
N ASN A 108 20.30 3.01 4.39
CA ASN A 108 20.19 3.78 3.17
C ASN A 108 18.73 4.15 2.84
N GLU A 109 18.42 5.46 2.89
CA GLU A 109 17.08 5.98 2.60
C GLU A 109 16.60 5.71 1.16
N ILE A 110 17.51 5.71 0.18
CA ILE A 110 17.17 5.42 -1.23
C ILE A 110 16.69 3.97 -1.34
N LEU A 111 17.42 3.03 -0.74
CA LEU A 111 17.03 1.63 -0.72
C LEU A 111 15.70 1.43 0.01
N ARG A 112 15.52 2.03 1.19
CA ARG A 112 14.26 1.96 1.95
C ARG A 112 13.07 2.48 1.13
N LYS A 113 13.24 3.59 0.41
CA LYS A 113 12.21 4.12 -0.49
C LYS A 113 11.88 3.16 -1.65
N ARG A 114 12.88 2.55 -2.29
CA ARG A 114 12.67 1.55 -3.36
C ARG A 114 11.95 0.30 -2.83
N LEU A 115 12.34 -0.18 -1.64
CA LEU A 115 11.67 -1.31 -0.98
C LEU A 115 10.22 -0.99 -0.62
N PHE A 116 9.96 0.23 -0.14
CA PHE A 116 8.59 0.66 0.14
C PHE A 116 7.73 0.73 -1.12
N GLU A 117 8.28 1.25 -2.23
CA GLU A 117 7.60 1.27 -3.51
C GLU A 117 7.28 -0.15 -4.01
N LEU A 118 8.21 -1.09 -3.85
CA LEU A 118 7.97 -2.51 -4.14
C LEU A 118 6.81 -3.08 -3.31
N LEU A 119 6.77 -2.79 -2.01
CA LEU A 119 5.67 -3.20 -1.12
C LEU A 119 4.33 -2.64 -1.59
N LEU A 120 4.27 -1.34 -1.87
CA LEU A 120 3.05 -0.69 -2.36
C LEU A 120 2.59 -1.30 -3.69
N ASN A 121 3.48 -1.44 -4.67
CA ASN A 121 3.15 -2.01 -5.98
C ASN A 121 2.59 -3.44 -5.85
N SER A 122 3.18 -4.28 -4.99
CA SER A 122 2.66 -5.63 -4.73
C SER A 122 1.26 -5.59 -4.11
N ARG A 123 1.02 -4.70 -3.14
CA ARG A 123 -0.27 -4.59 -2.47
C ARG A 123 -1.37 -4.00 -3.35
N TYR A 124 -1.06 -3.02 -4.21
CA TYR A 124 -2.04 -2.55 -5.22
C TYR A 124 -2.40 -3.65 -6.20
N ARG A 125 -1.41 -4.46 -6.62
CA ARG A 125 -1.70 -5.62 -7.45
C ARG A 125 -2.57 -6.66 -6.74
N LEU A 126 -2.34 -6.89 -5.44
CA LEU A 126 -3.19 -7.73 -4.61
C LEU A 126 -4.63 -7.18 -4.60
N THR A 127 -4.82 -5.87 -4.45
CA THR A 127 -6.15 -5.26 -4.47
C THR A 127 -6.83 -5.34 -5.83
N ASP A 128 -6.07 -5.27 -6.94
CA ASP A 128 -6.61 -5.43 -8.30
C ASP A 128 -7.11 -6.87 -8.54
N ILE A 129 -6.46 -7.86 -7.93
CA ILE A 129 -6.92 -9.24 -7.93
C ILE A 129 -8.21 -9.37 -7.11
N LEU A 130 -8.27 -8.77 -5.92
CA LEU A 130 -9.46 -8.78 -5.06
C LEU A 130 -10.66 -8.07 -5.70
N SER A 131 -10.44 -6.98 -6.44
CA SER A 131 -11.51 -6.25 -7.13
C SER A 131 -11.95 -6.91 -8.44
N GLY A 132 -11.25 -7.94 -8.90
CA GLY A 132 -11.46 -8.57 -10.20
C GLY A 132 -10.99 -7.73 -11.39
N GLU A 133 -10.29 -6.62 -11.15
CA GLU A 133 -9.68 -5.79 -12.20
C GLU A 133 -8.56 -6.53 -12.92
N GLN A 134 -7.80 -7.33 -12.18
CA GLN A 134 -6.80 -8.22 -12.73
C GLN A 134 -7.28 -9.67 -12.61
N PRO A 135 -7.80 -10.27 -13.70
CA PRO A 135 -8.08 -11.70 -13.70
C PRO A 135 -6.78 -12.47 -13.53
N THR A 136 -6.81 -13.51 -12.71
CA THR A 136 -5.69 -14.43 -12.54
C THR A 136 -6.06 -15.78 -13.14
N ALA A 137 -5.25 -16.26 -14.08
CA ALA A 137 -5.37 -17.62 -14.58
C ALA A 137 -4.62 -18.55 -13.63
N GLY A 138 -5.34 -19.40 -12.90
CA GLY A 138 -4.77 -20.32 -11.92
C GLY A 138 -4.52 -19.65 -10.56
N ASP A 139 -3.41 -19.99 -9.90
CA ASP A 139 -3.09 -19.52 -8.55
C ASP A 139 -2.69 -18.02 -8.55
N PRO A 140 -3.44 -17.12 -7.90
CA PRO A 140 -3.12 -15.70 -7.82
C PRO A 140 -1.83 -15.41 -7.04
N VAL A 141 -1.47 -16.25 -6.06
CA VAL A 141 -0.24 -16.10 -5.26
C VAL A 141 0.99 -16.33 -6.14
N ARG A 142 0.92 -17.31 -7.04
CA ARG A 142 1.98 -17.57 -8.03
C ARG A 142 2.24 -16.35 -8.91
N ALA A 143 1.18 -15.73 -9.44
CA ALA A 143 1.31 -14.56 -10.31
C ALA A 143 1.90 -13.34 -9.58
N LEU A 144 1.51 -13.14 -8.32
CA LEU A 144 2.10 -12.11 -7.45
C LEU A 144 3.57 -12.39 -7.20
N PHE A 145 3.91 -13.62 -6.75
CA PHE A 145 5.27 -14.03 -6.46
C PHE A 145 6.21 -13.79 -7.62
N VAL A 146 5.95 -14.35 -8.80
CA VAL A 146 6.87 -14.27 -9.94
C VAL A 146 7.18 -12.81 -10.28
N SER A 147 6.16 -11.95 -10.26
CA SER A 147 6.35 -10.54 -10.59
C SER A 147 7.14 -9.77 -9.54
N THR A 148 6.72 -9.83 -8.27
CA THR A 148 7.34 -9.09 -7.18
C THR A 148 8.73 -9.64 -6.89
N TRP A 149 8.96 -10.94 -7.10
CA TRP A 149 10.28 -11.55 -6.99
C TRP A 149 11.25 -10.98 -8.03
N ASN A 150 10.84 -10.87 -9.29
CA ASN A 150 11.67 -10.27 -10.34
C ASN A 150 12.01 -8.80 -10.01
N ASP A 151 11.04 -8.05 -9.49
CA ASP A 151 11.25 -6.66 -9.06
C ASP A 151 12.23 -6.59 -7.87
N LEU A 152 12.05 -7.44 -6.85
CA LEU A 152 12.92 -7.51 -5.68
C LEU A 152 14.35 -7.89 -6.07
N ARG A 153 14.51 -8.90 -6.92
CA ARG A 153 15.81 -9.35 -7.42
C ARG A 153 16.54 -8.22 -8.14
N THR A 154 15.86 -7.53 -9.04
CA THR A 154 16.43 -6.41 -9.80
C THR A 154 16.84 -5.29 -8.85
N LEU A 155 15.96 -4.93 -7.92
CA LEU A 155 16.23 -3.92 -6.89
C LEU A 155 17.48 -4.25 -6.07
N LEU A 156 17.63 -5.49 -5.62
CA LEU A 156 18.78 -5.92 -4.81
C LEU A 156 20.08 -5.95 -5.63
N ALA A 157 20.02 -6.39 -6.88
CA ALA A 157 21.17 -6.37 -7.78
C ALA A 157 21.65 -4.93 -8.06
N ASP A 158 20.71 -4.01 -8.33
CA ASP A 158 21.00 -2.60 -8.53
C ASP A 158 21.56 -1.96 -7.25
N ALA A 159 20.93 -2.24 -6.10
CA ALA A 159 21.38 -1.75 -4.81
C ALA A 159 22.79 -2.24 -4.45
N GLN A 160 23.12 -3.49 -4.77
CA GLN A 160 24.49 -4.01 -4.62
C GLN A 160 25.46 -3.27 -5.55
N HIS A 161 25.08 -3.05 -6.82
CA HIS A 161 25.94 -2.36 -7.78
C HIS A 161 26.21 -0.90 -7.38
N GLU A 162 25.19 -0.23 -6.84
CA GLU A 162 25.23 1.15 -6.34
C GLU A 162 25.87 1.26 -4.94
N GLY A 163 26.21 0.15 -4.28
CA GLY A 163 26.80 0.15 -2.95
C GLY A 163 25.84 0.55 -1.82
N LEU A 164 24.53 0.35 -2.01
CA LEU A 164 23.48 0.68 -1.04
C LEU A 164 23.21 -0.44 -0.01
N LEU A 165 23.74 -1.64 -0.26
CA LEU A 165 23.64 -2.79 0.65
C LEU A 165 24.92 -2.92 1.49
N ASP A 166 24.77 -3.00 2.81
CA ASP A 166 25.87 -3.34 3.70
C ASP A 166 26.27 -4.82 3.53
N THR A 167 27.48 -5.18 3.96
CA THR A 167 28.28 -6.38 3.62
C THR A 167 27.70 -7.77 3.96
N GLY A 168 26.39 -7.90 4.11
CA GLY A 168 25.63 -9.15 4.30
C GLY A 168 25.37 -10.00 3.06
N LEU A 169 26.05 -9.77 1.93
CA LEU A 169 25.73 -10.34 0.60
C LEU A 169 25.55 -11.87 0.57
N LEU A 170 26.27 -12.63 1.40
CA LEU A 170 26.16 -14.10 1.41
C LEU A 170 24.81 -14.62 1.93
N ARG A 171 24.14 -13.93 2.87
CA ARG A 171 22.82 -14.38 3.37
C ARG A 171 21.72 -14.15 2.35
N TYR A 172 21.77 -13.01 1.65
CA TYR A 172 20.82 -12.71 0.57
C TYR A 172 21.02 -13.60 -0.64
N ALA A 173 22.25 -14.06 -0.92
CA ALA A 173 22.49 -14.99 -2.01
C ALA A 173 21.68 -16.28 -1.87
N ALA A 174 21.58 -16.87 -0.67
CA ALA A 174 20.77 -18.07 -0.45
C ALA A 174 19.27 -17.81 -0.69
N PHE A 175 18.76 -16.69 -0.17
CA PHE A 175 17.37 -16.27 -0.38
C PHE A 175 17.06 -16.01 -1.86
N ILE A 176 17.91 -15.25 -2.55
CA ILE A 176 17.75 -14.90 -3.95
C ILE A 176 17.84 -16.15 -4.83
N ASN A 177 18.82 -17.02 -4.60
CA ASN A 177 18.96 -18.27 -5.34
C ASN A 177 17.75 -19.20 -5.15
N ALA A 178 17.16 -19.23 -3.95
CA ALA A 178 16.00 -20.06 -3.67
C ALA A 178 14.76 -19.60 -4.46
N GLY A 179 14.43 -18.31 -4.47
CA GLY A 179 13.31 -17.82 -5.28
C GLY A 179 13.60 -17.76 -6.78
N ASP A 180 14.87 -17.61 -7.18
CA ASP A 180 15.29 -17.77 -8.58
C ASP A 180 15.04 -19.18 -9.09
N ALA A 181 15.32 -20.19 -8.27
CA ALA A 181 15.04 -21.58 -8.64
C ALA A 181 13.55 -21.87 -8.70
N LEU A 182 12.72 -21.26 -7.83
CA LEU A 182 11.27 -21.31 -7.95
C LEU A 182 10.83 -20.68 -9.28
N THR A 183 11.31 -19.49 -9.62
CA THR A 183 10.97 -18.83 -10.90
C THR A 183 11.45 -19.63 -12.11
N ALA A 184 12.63 -20.25 -12.03
CA ALA A 184 13.17 -21.11 -13.08
C ALA A 184 12.35 -22.41 -13.24
N LEU A 185 11.93 -23.03 -12.14
CA LEU A 185 11.03 -24.19 -12.17
C LEU A 185 9.69 -23.81 -12.77
N ASP A 186 9.15 -22.63 -12.44
CA ASP A 186 7.89 -22.13 -12.96
C ASP A 186 7.91 -21.97 -14.48
N HIS A 187 9.00 -21.40 -15.00
CA HIS A 187 9.21 -21.22 -16.43
C HIS A 187 9.47 -22.55 -17.16
N ALA A 188 10.22 -23.47 -16.53
CA ALA A 188 10.56 -24.76 -17.13
C ALA A 188 9.40 -25.77 -17.11
N ALA A 189 8.50 -25.66 -16.14
CA ALA A 189 7.41 -26.60 -15.90
C ALA A 189 6.06 -25.89 -15.70
N PRO A 190 5.56 -25.09 -16.65
CA PRO A 190 4.29 -24.37 -16.47
C PRO A 190 3.10 -25.30 -16.21
N GLY A 191 3.15 -26.55 -16.69
CA GLY A 191 2.18 -27.61 -16.45
C GLY A 191 2.24 -28.26 -15.06
N LEU A 192 3.29 -27.99 -14.27
CA LEU A 192 3.37 -28.42 -12.86
C LEU A 192 2.27 -27.76 -12.01
N GLY A 193 1.78 -26.59 -12.44
CA GLY A 193 0.82 -25.81 -11.66
C GLY A 193 1.42 -25.45 -10.30
N MET A 194 2.59 -24.80 -10.30
CA MET A 194 3.29 -24.47 -9.05
C MET A 194 2.38 -23.75 -8.06
N HIS A 195 2.30 -24.29 -6.84
CA HIS A 195 1.67 -23.63 -5.72
C HIS A 195 2.73 -23.27 -4.70
N LEU A 196 2.83 -21.99 -4.37
CA LEU A 196 3.67 -21.54 -3.27
C LEU A 196 2.95 -21.84 -1.97
N SER A 197 3.24 -23.02 -1.42
CA SER A 197 2.69 -23.40 -0.12
C SER A 197 3.14 -22.43 0.98
N ILE A 198 2.30 -22.28 2.01
CA ILE A 198 2.62 -21.51 3.22
C ILE A 198 3.96 -21.98 3.82
N ASP A 199 4.22 -23.28 3.83
CA ASP A 199 5.48 -23.83 4.32
C ASP A 199 6.67 -23.47 3.40
N GLY A 200 6.46 -23.39 2.09
CA GLY A 200 7.46 -22.89 1.14
C GLY A 200 7.82 -21.44 1.40
N LEU A 201 6.81 -20.57 1.60
CA LEU A 201 7.01 -19.16 1.94
C LEU A 201 7.74 -19.00 3.29
N ARG A 202 7.36 -19.79 4.32
CA ARG A 202 8.08 -19.79 5.62
C ARG A 202 9.54 -20.21 5.47
N ARG A 203 9.82 -21.26 4.69
CA ARG A 203 11.19 -21.73 4.46
C ARG A 203 12.02 -20.68 3.72
N LEU A 204 11.43 -20.03 2.72
CA LEU A 204 12.09 -18.95 2.00
C LEU A 204 12.38 -17.76 2.93
N ALA A 205 11.40 -17.33 3.73
CA ALA A 205 11.61 -16.29 4.73
C ALA A 205 12.66 -16.67 5.79
N HIS A 206 12.67 -17.92 6.26
CA HIS A 206 13.66 -18.41 7.22
C HIS A 206 15.08 -18.40 6.64
N SER A 207 15.24 -18.53 5.31
CA SER A 207 16.57 -18.40 4.69
C SER A 207 17.18 -17.00 4.82
N LEU A 208 16.36 -15.94 5.00
CA LEU A 208 16.85 -14.59 5.30
C LEU A 208 17.37 -14.45 6.72
N ARG A 209 16.69 -15.07 7.69
CA ARG A 209 17.04 -15.04 9.12
C ARG A 209 16.81 -16.43 9.76
N PRO A 210 17.79 -17.33 9.69
CA PRO A 210 17.66 -18.66 10.28
C PRO A 210 17.50 -18.65 11.80
N ASP A 211 18.01 -17.62 12.47
CA ASP A 211 17.93 -17.49 13.93
C ASP A 211 16.65 -16.80 14.41
N ASP A 212 15.81 -16.30 13.50
CA ASP A 212 14.53 -15.69 13.86
C ASP A 212 13.47 -16.78 14.09
N LEU A 213 12.95 -16.84 15.32
CA LEU A 213 11.91 -17.78 15.74
C LEU A 213 10.49 -17.19 15.61
N ALA A 214 10.36 -15.93 15.21
CA ALA A 214 9.06 -15.33 14.95
C ALA A 214 8.36 -16.00 13.75
N ASP A 215 7.02 -16.04 13.77
CA ASP A 215 6.26 -16.48 12.60
C ASP A 215 6.36 -15.42 11.50
N SER A 216 7.19 -15.71 10.49
CA SER A 216 7.42 -14.83 9.34
C SER A 216 6.17 -14.59 8.49
N LEU A 217 5.12 -15.39 8.67
CA LEU A 217 3.84 -15.24 7.98
C LEU A 217 2.70 -14.81 8.91
N ALA A 218 3.01 -14.32 10.12
CA ALA A 218 2.00 -13.75 10.99
C ALA A 218 1.25 -12.61 10.28
N TYR A 219 -0.06 -12.76 10.17
CA TYR A 219 -0.94 -11.78 9.54
C TYR A 219 -1.89 -11.21 10.59
N ASP A 220 -1.71 -9.93 10.91
CA ASP A 220 -2.66 -9.15 11.67
C ASP A 220 -2.82 -7.74 11.07
N GLN A 221 -3.81 -7.01 11.59
CA GLN A 221 -4.15 -5.65 11.19
C GLN A 221 -3.59 -4.60 12.18
N LYS A 222 -2.72 -5.00 13.10
CA LYS A 222 -2.16 -4.07 14.08
C LYS A 222 -1.18 -3.14 13.42
N ILE A 223 -1.00 -1.96 14.02
CA ILE A 223 0.11 -1.08 13.68
C ILE A 223 1.42 -1.81 14.01
N ASP A 224 2.37 -1.75 13.08
CA ASP A 224 3.73 -2.23 13.24
C ASP A 224 4.66 -1.01 13.39
N PRO A 225 5.10 -0.68 14.62
CA PRO A 225 5.92 0.51 14.87
C PRO A 225 7.24 0.48 14.12
N LEU A 226 7.84 -0.70 13.96
CA LEU A 226 9.10 -0.85 13.25
C LEU A 226 8.90 -0.63 11.75
N LEU A 227 7.80 -1.14 11.18
CA LEU A 227 7.45 -0.89 9.78
C LEU A 227 7.23 0.61 9.52
N ARG A 228 6.53 1.32 10.42
CA ARG A 228 6.36 2.77 10.36
C ARG A 228 7.70 3.51 10.38
N GLN A 229 8.57 3.15 11.32
CA GLN A 229 9.89 3.76 11.47
C GLN A 229 10.77 3.53 10.24
N LEU A 230 10.79 2.32 9.69
CA LEU A 230 11.63 1.98 8.53
C LEU A 230 11.23 2.73 7.25
N PHE A 231 9.98 3.20 7.15
CA PHE A 231 9.42 3.80 5.93
C PHE A 231 8.89 5.22 6.13
N ASP A 232 9.30 5.86 7.23
CA ASP A 232 8.98 7.24 7.60
C ASP A 232 7.47 7.53 7.54
N VAL A 233 6.67 6.61 8.07
CA VAL A 233 5.23 6.80 8.26
C VAL A 233 4.98 7.19 9.70
N ASP A 234 4.94 8.49 9.95
CA ASP A 234 4.76 9.05 11.27
C ASP A 234 3.41 8.68 11.88
N GLU A 235 3.40 8.61 13.22
CA GLU A 235 2.17 8.46 13.95
C GLU A 235 1.26 9.69 13.75
N LEU A 236 0.00 9.41 13.43
CA LEU A 236 -1.00 10.47 13.35
C LEU A 236 -1.24 11.05 14.74
N PRO A 237 -1.28 12.39 14.90
CA PRO A 237 -1.57 13.01 16.19
C PRO A 237 -2.87 12.45 16.75
N VAL A 238 -2.78 11.80 17.91
CA VAL A 238 -3.96 11.47 18.71
C VAL A 238 -4.54 12.81 19.17
N PRO A 239 -5.84 13.10 18.97
CA PRO A 239 -6.45 14.25 19.63
C PRO A 239 -6.12 14.15 21.12
N ALA A 240 -5.57 15.21 21.71
CA ALA A 240 -5.41 15.23 23.15
C ALA A 240 -6.80 14.95 23.75
N PRO A 241 -6.94 14.04 24.74
CA PRO A 241 -8.20 13.93 25.45
C PRO A 241 -8.54 15.34 25.94
N ASN A 242 -9.75 15.82 25.64
CA ASN A 242 -10.22 17.11 26.15
C ASN A 242 -9.81 17.20 27.63
N PRO A 243 -9.02 18.20 28.04
CA PRO A 243 -8.79 18.39 29.46
C PRO A 243 -10.17 18.49 30.09
N ALA A 244 -10.43 17.64 31.09
CA ALA A 244 -11.63 17.77 31.90
C ALA A 244 -11.71 19.24 32.31
N PRO A 245 -12.88 19.92 32.19
CA PRO A 245 -12.97 21.34 32.48
C PRO A 245 -12.34 21.57 33.85
N GLU A 246 -11.24 22.33 33.87
CA GLU A 246 -10.62 22.71 35.13
C GLU A 246 -11.73 23.39 35.95
N PRO A 247 -11.95 22.98 37.21
CA PRO A 247 -12.88 23.69 38.07
C PRO A 247 -12.45 25.17 38.05
N PRO A 248 -13.38 26.10 37.80
CA PRO A 248 -13.03 27.50 37.62
C PRO A 248 -12.16 27.94 38.81
N PRO A 249 -11.03 28.64 38.56
CA PRO A 249 -10.25 29.17 39.66
C PRO A 249 -11.17 30.03 40.52
N PRO A 250 -11.04 29.99 41.86
CA PRO A 250 -11.80 30.88 42.72
C PRO A 250 -11.58 32.32 42.22
N PRO A 251 -12.64 33.12 42.07
CA PRO A 251 -12.54 34.42 41.42
C PRO A 251 -11.63 35.33 42.24
N GLU A 252 -10.39 35.49 41.80
CA GLU A 252 -9.55 36.61 42.23
C GLU A 252 -10.01 37.83 41.45
N GLN A 253 -10.83 38.65 42.10
CA GLN A 253 -11.37 39.88 41.54
C GLN A 253 -10.24 40.86 41.23
N SER A 254 -9.79 40.85 39.98
CA SER A 254 -8.95 41.91 39.42
C SER A 254 -9.85 42.93 38.72
N TRP A 255 -9.85 44.15 39.25
CA TRP A 255 -10.49 45.35 38.70
C TRP A 255 -10.13 45.70 37.24
N LEU A 256 -9.14 45.03 36.64
CA LEU A 256 -8.72 45.26 35.25
C LEU A 256 -9.59 44.52 34.21
N ASP A 257 -10.42 43.56 34.62
CA ASP A 257 -11.33 42.81 33.73
C ASP A 257 -12.53 43.66 33.23
N ILE A 258 -12.68 44.89 33.74
CA ILE A 258 -13.74 45.82 33.32
C ILE A 258 -13.38 46.53 32.00
N PHE A 259 -12.11 46.53 31.61
CA PHE A 259 -11.62 47.33 30.47
C PHE A 259 -10.99 46.52 29.33
N VAL A 260 -10.80 45.21 29.50
CA VAL A 260 -10.25 44.33 28.46
C VAL A 260 -11.00 43.00 28.49
N THR A 261 -11.78 42.72 27.46
CA THR A 261 -12.30 41.36 27.23
C THR A 261 -11.11 40.46 26.90
N SER A 262 -10.70 39.62 27.84
CA SER A 262 -9.72 38.57 27.62
C SER A 262 -10.31 37.51 26.67
N ALA A 263 -9.99 37.63 25.38
CA ALA A 263 -10.25 36.58 24.41
C ALA A 263 -9.24 35.45 24.65
N HIS A 264 -9.65 34.42 25.39
CA HIS A 264 -8.92 33.16 25.44
C HIS A 264 -9.17 32.42 24.12
N ALA A 265 -8.16 32.42 23.25
CA ALA A 265 -8.11 31.57 22.06
C ALA A 265 -7.89 30.12 22.53
N SER A 266 -8.94 29.32 22.47
CA SER A 266 -8.86 27.87 22.56
C SER A 266 -8.57 27.33 21.16
N ASP A 267 -7.29 27.12 20.86
CA ASP A 267 -6.88 26.26 19.75
C ASP A 267 -7.09 24.81 20.20
N THR A 268 -8.20 24.18 19.80
CA THR A 268 -8.33 22.74 19.49
C THR A 268 -9.76 22.42 19.07
N VAL A 269 -9.91 21.93 17.84
CA VAL A 269 -11.19 21.58 17.24
C VAL A 269 -11.54 20.14 17.57
N GLU A 270 -12.19 19.95 18.71
CA GLU A 270 -13.20 18.88 18.85
C GLU A 270 -14.62 19.43 18.93
N GLN A 271 -14.78 20.73 19.12
CA GLN A 271 -16.09 21.39 19.09
C GLN A 271 -15.95 22.75 18.43
N VAL A 272 -16.34 22.85 17.15
CA VAL A 272 -17.08 24.06 16.75
C VAL A 272 -18.32 24.03 17.65
N ALA A 273 -18.35 24.90 18.65
CA ALA A 273 -19.37 24.86 19.70
C ALA A 273 -20.77 24.76 19.08
N GLY A 274 -21.46 23.62 19.32
CA GLY A 274 -22.84 23.37 18.89
C GLY A 274 -23.07 22.42 17.70
N LEU A 275 -22.04 21.93 17.00
CA LEU A 275 -22.23 20.98 15.89
C LEU A 275 -22.16 19.48 16.33
N PRO A 276 -22.93 18.56 15.72
CA PRO A 276 -22.86 17.11 15.99
C PRO A 276 -21.51 16.49 15.62
N ALA A 277 -21.08 15.46 16.35
CA ALA A 277 -19.87 14.69 16.02
C ALA A 277 -19.98 14.09 14.60
N LEU A 278 -18.87 14.10 13.84
CA LEU A 278 -18.83 13.47 12.51
C LEU A 278 -18.92 11.95 12.59
N ASP A 279 -18.47 11.36 13.71
CA ASP A 279 -18.48 9.92 13.90
C ASP A 279 -19.90 9.38 13.94
N ARG A 280 -20.13 8.37 13.11
CA ARG A 280 -21.43 7.73 12.89
C ARG A 280 -22.52 8.68 12.38
N TRP A 281 -22.16 9.79 11.74
CA TRP A 281 -23.14 10.70 11.14
C TRP A 281 -23.43 10.33 9.68
N VAL A 282 -24.69 9.99 9.41
CA VAL A 282 -25.27 9.90 8.06
C VAL A 282 -26.27 11.06 7.94
N PRO A 283 -25.94 12.16 7.22
CA PRO A 283 -26.76 13.37 7.25
C PRO A 283 -28.09 13.18 6.51
N GLY A 284 -29.17 13.71 7.09
CA GLY A 284 -30.42 13.99 6.37
C GLY A 284 -30.29 15.21 5.44
N GLU A 285 -31.29 15.44 4.57
CA GLU A 285 -31.28 16.58 3.63
C GLU A 285 -31.19 17.94 4.34
N ASP A 286 -31.81 18.07 5.52
CA ASP A 286 -31.80 19.29 6.35
C ASP A 286 -30.52 19.46 7.16
N GLU A 287 -29.65 18.45 7.19
CA GLU A 287 -28.38 18.46 7.93
C GLU A 287 -27.16 18.68 7.02
N LEU A 288 -27.35 18.70 5.69
CA LEU A 288 -26.25 18.73 4.71
C LEU A 288 -25.34 19.94 4.89
N ASP A 289 -25.88 21.15 5.06
CA ASP A 289 -25.08 22.37 5.22
C ASP A 289 -24.14 22.27 6.44
N ALA A 290 -24.67 21.76 7.57
CA ALA A 290 -23.91 21.59 8.80
C ALA A 290 -22.84 20.49 8.66
N TYR A 291 -23.18 19.41 7.95
CA TYR A 291 -22.27 18.32 7.64
C TYR A 291 -21.11 18.77 6.75
N GLU A 292 -21.41 19.46 5.66
CA GLU A 292 -20.44 20.01 4.71
C GLU A 292 -19.49 21.00 5.37
N GLN A 293 -20.00 21.93 6.18
CA GLN A 293 -19.17 22.90 6.90
C GLN A 293 -18.17 22.19 7.83
N ARG A 294 -18.61 21.15 8.56
CA ARG A 294 -17.76 20.43 9.49
C ARG A 294 -16.70 19.58 8.79
N LEU A 295 -17.05 18.92 7.68
CA LEU A 295 -16.08 18.17 6.88
C LEU A 295 -15.09 19.06 6.17
N SER A 296 -15.53 20.18 5.59
CA SER A 296 -14.63 21.16 4.98
C SER A 296 -13.59 21.64 5.99
N SER A 297 -14.02 21.96 7.21
CA SER A 297 -13.12 22.37 8.29
C SER A 297 -12.12 21.26 8.66
N LEU A 298 -12.57 20.01 8.77
CA LEU A 298 -11.69 18.88 9.07
C LEU A 298 -10.64 18.65 7.97
N LEU A 299 -11.05 18.70 6.70
CA LEU A 299 -10.17 18.48 5.55
C LEU A 299 -9.14 19.60 5.41
N GLU A 300 -9.55 20.86 5.60
CA GLU A 300 -8.66 22.03 5.59
C GLU A 300 -7.63 21.97 6.72
N GLN A 301 -8.06 21.62 7.93
CA GLN A 301 -7.17 21.47 9.08
C GLN A 301 -6.19 20.31 8.89
N SER A 302 -6.66 19.19 8.35
CA SER A 302 -5.79 18.05 8.03
C SER A 302 -4.72 18.44 7.03
N ALA A 303 -5.10 19.11 5.94
CA ALA A 303 -4.16 19.62 4.93
C ALA A 303 -3.14 20.60 5.53
N THR A 304 -3.61 21.54 6.37
CA THR A 304 -2.77 22.55 7.01
C THR A 304 -1.76 21.93 7.97
N ALA A 305 -2.21 21.01 8.82
CA ALA A 305 -1.34 20.31 9.76
C ALA A 305 -0.25 19.50 9.04
N GLU A 306 -0.61 18.80 7.96
CA GLU A 306 0.37 18.02 7.19
C GLU A 306 1.37 18.92 6.44
N LEU A 307 0.93 20.05 5.89
CA LEU A 307 1.81 21.02 5.24
C LEU A 307 2.80 21.63 6.23
N GLN A 308 2.35 21.98 7.44
CA GLN A 308 3.21 22.50 8.51
C GLN A 308 4.23 21.46 8.95
N ARG A 309 3.80 20.19 9.08
CA ARG A 309 4.66 19.09 9.51
C ARG A 309 5.77 18.79 8.50
N ILE A 310 5.42 18.77 7.21
CA ILE A 310 6.33 18.35 6.15
C ILE A 310 7.16 19.49 5.56
N GLY A 311 6.69 20.73 5.63
CA GLY A 311 7.37 21.90 5.07
C GLY A 311 7.42 21.87 3.55
N VAL A 312 6.26 21.92 2.89
CA VAL A 312 6.17 22.02 1.43
C VAL A 312 5.95 23.46 1.01
N ASP A 313 6.82 23.98 0.13
CA ASP A 313 6.76 25.35 -0.37
C ASP A 313 5.74 25.55 -1.50
N ALA A 314 5.41 26.81 -1.78
CA ALA A 314 4.67 27.20 -2.97
C ALA A 314 5.41 26.81 -4.27
N PRO A 315 4.69 26.41 -5.34
CA PRO A 315 3.22 26.38 -5.47
C PRO A 315 2.58 25.05 -5.01
N TYR A 316 3.36 24.11 -4.46
CA TYR A 316 2.90 22.76 -4.17
C TYR A 316 1.92 22.70 -2.98
N ASP A 317 2.05 23.64 -2.04
CA ASP A 317 1.16 23.79 -0.90
C ASP A 317 -0.31 24.02 -1.31
N GLN A 318 -0.56 24.95 -2.23
CA GLN A 318 -1.90 25.25 -2.72
C GLN A 318 -2.48 24.09 -3.53
N ILE A 319 -1.65 23.43 -4.34
CA ILE A 319 -2.05 22.21 -5.07
C ILE A 319 -2.52 21.15 -4.08
N PHE A 320 -1.76 20.96 -2.99
CA PHE A 320 -2.11 19.99 -1.96
C PHE A 320 -3.40 20.35 -1.23
N ARG A 321 -3.59 21.63 -0.84
CA ARG A 321 -4.83 22.12 -0.20
C ARG A 321 -6.07 21.82 -1.05
N ASN A 322 -5.98 21.99 -2.36
CA ASN A 322 -7.09 21.70 -3.27
C ASN A 322 -7.30 20.20 -3.49
N LEU A 323 -6.23 19.40 -3.41
CA LEU A 323 -6.28 17.96 -3.68
C LEU A 323 -6.98 17.16 -2.58
N ILE A 324 -6.90 17.59 -1.32
CA ILE A 324 -7.54 16.91 -0.18
C ILE A 324 -9.07 16.83 -0.35
N PRO A 325 -9.82 17.94 -0.44
CA PRO A 325 -11.26 17.90 -0.67
C PRO A 325 -11.66 17.28 -2.02
N THR A 326 -10.81 17.44 -3.04
CA THR A 326 -10.98 16.77 -4.34
C THR A 326 -10.99 15.25 -4.17
N THR A 327 -10.03 14.71 -3.43
CA THR A 327 -9.90 13.27 -3.25
C THR A 327 -11.08 12.72 -2.46
N ALA A 328 -11.44 13.34 -1.33
CA ALA A 328 -12.61 12.93 -0.55
C ALA A 328 -13.90 12.94 -1.41
N MET A 329 -14.05 13.91 -2.32
CA MET A 329 -15.22 14.00 -3.21
C MET A 329 -15.27 12.82 -4.19
N ILE A 330 -14.13 12.48 -4.80
CA ILE A 330 -14.08 11.40 -5.80
C ILE A 330 -14.28 10.04 -5.14
N GLU A 331 -13.64 9.83 -3.99
CA GLU A 331 -13.56 8.56 -3.29
C GLU A 331 -14.87 8.20 -2.58
N SER A 332 -15.50 9.17 -1.91
CA SER A 332 -16.63 8.88 -1.04
C SER A 332 -17.78 9.88 -1.15
N CYS A 333 -17.68 10.89 -2.01
CA CYS A 333 -18.60 12.02 -2.00
C CYS A 333 -18.68 12.66 -0.60
N TRP A 334 -17.51 12.80 0.05
CA TRP A 334 -17.39 13.32 1.42
C TRP A 334 -18.11 12.49 2.50
N HIS A 335 -18.58 11.27 2.22
CA HIS A 335 -19.20 10.43 3.23
C HIS A 335 -18.21 9.47 3.91
N GLN A 336 -18.30 9.33 5.23
CA GLN A 336 -17.64 8.23 5.95
C GLN A 336 -18.58 7.04 6.15
N TYR A 337 -19.87 7.32 6.40
CA TYR A 337 -20.85 6.36 6.88
C TYR A 337 -22.04 6.23 5.92
N VAL A 338 -22.74 5.10 6.02
CA VAL A 338 -23.93 4.79 5.23
C VAL A 338 -24.90 3.97 6.07
N LEU A 339 -26.20 4.11 5.83
CA LEU A 339 -27.22 3.22 6.40
C LEU A 339 -27.28 1.92 5.59
N ARG A 340 -27.05 0.78 6.24
CA ARG A 340 -27.21 -0.56 5.67
C ARG A 340 -28.16 -1.36 6.55
N ALA A 341 -29.25 -1.86 5.97
CA ALA A 341 -30.28 -2.62 6.69
C ALA A 341 -30.81 -1.90 7.96
N GLY A 342 -30.86 -0.56 7.96
CA GLY A 342 -31.31 0.23 9.10
C GLY A 342 -30.25 0.52 10.17
N GLU A 343 -29.02 0.01 10.02
CA GLU A 343 -27.91 0.27 10.91
C GLU A 343 -26.84 1.14 10.25
N ILE A 344 -26.19 1.99 11.05
CA ILE A 344 -25.08 2.81 10.58
C ILE A 344 -23.85 1.92 10.41
N SER A 345 -23.31 1.92 9.20
CA SER A 345 -22.07 1.26 8.82
C SER A 345 -21.12 2.28 8.18
N TYR A 346 -19.88 1.87 7.91
CA TYR A 346 -18.90 2.69 7.19
C TYR A 346 -18.90 2.35 5.70
N LEU A 347 -18.49 3.30 4.87
CA LEU A 347 -18.27 3.04 3.45
C LEU A 347 -17.10 2.06 3.28
N ARG A 348 -17.33 1.01 2.50
CA ARG A 348 -16.34 -0.01 2.16
C ARG A 348 -16.44 -0.36 0.67
N SER A 349 -15.31 -0.32 -0.04
CA SER A 349 -15.21 -0.81 -1.42
C SER A 349 -15.01 -2.34 -1.46
N GLN A 350 -15.27 -2.95 -2.61
CA GLN A 350 -14.99 -4.38 -2.82
C GLN A 350 -13.50 -4.72 -2.61
N ALA A 351 -12.60 -3.80 -2.98
CA ALA A 351 -11.16 -3.95 -2.84
C ALA A 351 -10.64 -3.73 -1.41
N GLY A 352 -11.51 -3.41 -0.44
CA GLY A 352 -11.14 -3.19 0.97
C GLY A 352 -10.76 -1.76 1.34
N SER A 353 -11.08 -0.77 0.51
CA SER A 353 -10.97 0.65 0.88
C SER A 353 -12.08 1.05 1.85
N VAL A 354 -11.78 1.93 2.82
CA VAL A 354 -12.74 2.34 3.85
C VAL A 354 -12.81 3.85 4.10
N GLY A 355 -14.03 4.32 4.41
CA GLY A 355 -14.30 5.67 4.93
C GLY A 355 -14.17 6.83 3.94
N LEU A 356 -14.04 8.04 4.48
CA LEU A 356 -14.06 9.34 3.81
C LEU A 356 -13.05 9.45 2.66
N MET A 357 -11.84 8.98 2.90
CA MET A 357 -10.75 9.02 1.92
C MET A 357 -10.61 7.67 1.17
N GLN A 358 -11.45 6.67 1.46
CA GLN A 358 -11.34 5.31 0.88
C GLN A 358 -9.92 4.72 0.98
N ILE A 359 -9.32 4.77 2.16
CA ILE A 359 -7.98 4.23 2.39
C ILE A 359 -8.03 2.71 2.34
N ASN A 360 -7.21 2.11 1.47
CA ASN A 360 -7.18 0.66 1.32
C ASN A 360 -6.48 -0.03 2.52
N GLN A 361 -7.25 -0.83 3.25
CA GLN A 361 -6.77 -1.50 4.47
C GLN A 361 -5.68 -2.56 4.19
N HIS A 362 -5.64 -3.12 2.97
CA HIS A 362 -4.64 -4.10 2.56
C HIS A 362 -3.34 -3.38 2.16
N VAL A 363 -3.43 -2.30 1.36
CA VAL A 363 -2.29 -1.48 0.94
C VAL A 363 -1.55 -0.89 2.14
N TRP A 364 -2.29 -0.38 3.12
CA TRP A 364 -1.73 0.31 4.27
C TRP A 364 -1.69 -0.52 5.57
N ARG A 365 -1.86 -1.85 5.47
CA ARG A 365 -1.74 -2.76 6.62
C ARG A 365 -0.39 -2.59 7.32
N GLY A 366 -0.41 -2.49 8.64
CA GLY A 366 0.78 -2.25 9.47
C GLY A 366 1.12 -0.77 9.64
N PHE A 367 0.58 0.13 8.80
CA PHE A 367 0.84 1.56 8.87
C PHE A 367 -0.25 2.36 9.56
N TYR A 368 -1.51 1.94 9.50
CA TYR A 368 -2.63 2.63 10.15
C TYR A 368 -3.50 1.66 10.94
N ASP A 369 -4.21 2.20 11.94
CA ASP A 369 -5.21 1.46 12.71
C ASP A 369 -6.48 1.28 11.86
N VAL A 370 -6.74 0.04 11.45
CA VAL A 370 -7.87 -0.28 10.56
C VAL A 370 -9.23 -0.02 11.20
N GLU A 371 -9.37 -0.19 12.52
CA GLU A 371 -10.65 0.08 13.19
C GLU A 371 -10.92 1.58 13.27
N ARG A 372 -9.88 2.39 13.52
CA ARG A 372 -10.02 3.85 13.47
C ARG A 372 -10.26 4.36 12.04
N LEU A 373 -9.63 3.76 11.02
CA LEU A 373 -9.95 4.11 9.63
C LEU A 373 -11.45 3.93 9.31
N LYS A 374 -12.12 2.97 9.95
CA LYS A 374 -13.55 2.68 9.76
C LYS A 374 -14.45 3.62 10.57
N TRP A 375 -14.09 3.91 11.82
CA TRP A 375 -15.01 4.48 12.81
C TRP A 375 -14.59 5.83 13.40
N ASP A 376 -13.48 6.42 12.94
CA ASP A 376 -13.01 7.74 13.33
C ASP A 376 -12.78 8.57 12.06
N THR A 377 -13.73 9.47 11.76
CA THR A 377 -13.71 10.28 10.53
C THR A 377 -12.48 11.17 10.47
N ALA A 378 -12.05 11.71 11.61
CA ALA A 378 -10.86 12.57 11.67
C ALA A 378 -9.58 11.76 11.43
N TYR A 379 -9.48 10.55 11.97
CA TYR A 379 -8.37 9.65 11.70
C TYR A 379 -8.30 9.26 10.23
N ASN A 380 -9.43 8.93 9.61
CA ASN A 380 -9.48 8.64 8.17
C ASN A 380 -9.03 9.83 7.32
N ALA A 381 -9.51 11.05 7.61
CA ALA A 381 -9.11 12.27 6.91
C ALA A 381 -7.59 12.53 7.03
N ARG A 382 -7.04 12.42 8.24
CA ARG A 382 -5.61 12.66 8.52
C ARG A 382 -4.73 11.60 7.87
N ALA A 383 -5.10 10.33 7.97
CA ALA A 383 -4.40 9.23 7.29
C ALA A 383 -4.39 9.43 5.77
N GLY A 384 -5.53 9.78 5.17
CA GLY A 384 -5.64 10.00 3.73
C GLY A 384 -4.81 11.19 3.27
N THR A 385 -4.75 12.23 4.09
CA THR A 385 -3.90 13.41 3.88
C THR A 385 -2.42 13.03 3.88
N GLN A 386 -1.95 12.27 4.88
CA GLN A 386 -0.55 11.82 4.95
C GLN A 386 -0.18 10.93 3.75
N VAL A 387 -1.08 10.04 3.33
CA VAL A 387 -0.91 9.20 2.13
C VAL A 387 -0.77 10.06 0.87
N LEU A 388 -1.66 11.02 0.65
CA LEU A 388 -1.60 11.91 -0.51
C LEU A 388 -0.32 12.75 -0.51
N MET A 389 0.11 13.27 0.65
CA MET A 389 1.34 14.05 0.78
C MET A 389 2.55 13.22 0.37
N ARG A 390 2.61 11.97 0.86
CA ARG A 390 3.67 11.03 0.49
C ARG A 390 3.68 10.77 -1.01
N TYR A 391 2.52 10.50 -1.61
CA TYR A 391 2.43 10.26 -3.05
C TYR A 391 2.78 11.49 -3.90
N MET A 392 2.42 12.68 -3.43
CA MET A 392 2.80 13.92 -4.08
C MET A 392 4.31 14.11 -4.08
N LYS A 393 4.94 13.97 -2.91
CA LYS A 393 6.39 14.17 -2.75
C LYS A 393 7.22 13.11 -3.45
N ASP A 394 6.84 11.84 -3.29
CA ASP A 394 7.69 10.75 -3.75
C ASP A 394 7.59 10.50 -5.25
N TYR A 395 6.45 10.85 -5.86
CA TYR A 395 6.14 10.49 -7.24
C TYR A 395 5.77 11.73 -8.08
N ALA A 396 4.71 12.44 -7.68
CA ALA A 396 4.06 13.42 -8.55
C ALA A 396 4.92 14.64 -8.87
N ILE A 397 5.64 15.21 -7.88
CA ILE A 397 6.52 16.37 -8.11
C ILE A 397 7.63 16.01 -9.09
N ALA A 398 8.28 14.85 -8.91
CA ALA A 398 9.33 14.39 -9.81
C ALA A 398 8.80 14.16 -11.24
N TYR A 399 7.58 13.63 -11.38
CA TYR A 399 6.93 13.49 -12.69
C TYR A 399 6.65 14.84 -13.34
N ALA A 400 6.02 15.77 -12.61
CA ALA A 400 5.69 17.10 -13.09
C ALA A 400 6.93 17.88 -13.54
N ASN A 401 8.02 17.81 -12.76
CA ASN A 401 9.30 18.43 -13.10
C ASN A 401 9.88 17.90 -14.40
N ARG A 402 9.80 16.58 -14.65
CA ARG A 402 10.25 15.98 -15.92
C ARG A 402 9.38 16.39 -17.11
N SER A 403 8.07 16.53 -16.89
CA SER A 403 7.14 16.93 -17.95
C SER A 403 7.06 18.43 -18.20
N GLY A 404 7.48 19.26 -17.23
CA GLY A 404 7.35 20.72 -17.28
C GLY A 404 5.94 21.26 -17.07
N ASP A 405 5.01 20.50 -16.47
CA ASP A 405 3.62 20.92 -16.25
C ASP A 405 3.18 20.63 -14.80
N LEU A 406 2.90 21.70 -14.04
CA LEU A 406 2.43 21.60 -12.65
C LEU A 406 1.03 20.96 -12.54
N ASN A 407 0.21 21.01 -13.59
CA ASN A 407 -1.09 20.34 -13.61
C ASN A 407 -0.97 18.81 -13.55
N HIS A 408 0.22 18.27 -13.84
CA HIS A 408 0.49 16.86 -13.65
C HIS A 408 0.63 16.44 -12.19
N ILE A 409 0.85 17.37 -11.25
CA ILE A 409 0.96 17.04 -9.83
C ILE A 409 -0.33 16.45 -9.28
N PRO A 410 -1.50 17.13 -9.32
CA PRO A 410 -2.75 16.56 -8.81
C PRO A 410 -3.13 15.27 -9.56
N ARG A 411 -2.90 15.21 -10.89
CA ARG A 411 -3.21 14.04 -11.73
C ARG A 411 -2.34 12.83 -11.38
N ALA A 412 -1.04 13.03 -11.21
CA ALA A 412 -0.11 11.97 -10.84
C ALA A 412 -0.32 11.51 -9.39
N THR A 413 -0.48 12.43 -8.44
CA THR A 413 -0.73 12.09 -7.03
C THR A 413 -1.97 11.21 -6.92
N TYR A 414 -3.08 11.60 -7.57
CA TYR A 414 -4.31 10.82 -7.52
C TYR A 414 -4.21 9.51 -8.31
N SER A 415 -3.49 9.47 -9.44
CA SER A 415 -3.27 8.21 -10.16
C SER A 415 -2.53 7.18 -9.30
N VAL A 416 -1.55 7.65 -8.52
CA VAL A 416 -0.85 6.80 -7.52
C VAL A 416 -1.79 6.44 -6.36
N TYR A 417 -2.63 7.37 -5.89
CA TYR A 417 -3.62 7.10 -4.85
C TYR A 417 -4.60 5.99 -5.25
N ASN A 418 -5.02 6.01 -6.50
CA ASN A 418 -6.06 5.14 -7.02
C ASN A 418 -5.55 3.77 -7.48
N ALA A 419 -4.32 3.67 -8.02
CA ALA A 419 -3.81 2.41 -8.58
C ALA A 419 -2.30 2.19 -8.36
N GLY A 420 -1.70 2.90 -7.40
CA GLY A 420 -0.33 2.70 -6.98
C GLY A 420 0.76 3.35 -7.85
N PRO A 421 2.03 3.28 -7.41
CA PRO A 421 3.15 4.02 -8.02
C PRO A 421 3.30 3.82 -9.54
N ARG A 422 3.05 2.59 -10.03
CA ARG A 422 3.12 2.27 -11.47
C ARG A 422 2.11 3.03 -12.34
N ALA A 423 1.00 3.50 -11.76
CA ALA A 423 -0.04 4.24 -12.45
C ALA A 423 0.24 5.74 -12.58
N MET A 424 1.31 6.28 -11.97
CA MET A 424 1.62 7.71 -11.86
C MET A 424 1.44 8.51 -13.17
N GLY A 425 1.76 7.94 -14.34
CA GLY A 425 1.67 8.62 -15.63
C GLY A 425 0.47 8.23 -16.50
N ARG A 426 -0.46 7.40 -16.02
CA ARG A 426 -1.51 6.77 -16.85
C ARG A 426 -2.43 7.78 -17.54
N PHE A 427 -2.62 8.94 -16.92
CA PHE A 427 -3.52 9.99 -17.43
C PHE A 427 -3.02 10.65 -18.74
N ASN A 428 -1.75 10.43 -19.08
CA ASN A 428 -1.13 10.86 -20.34
C ASN A 428 -0.93 9.70 -21.33
N ASN A 429 -1.26 8.46 -20.94
CA ASN A 429 -1.13 7.30 -21.82
C ASN A 429 -2.38 7.17 -22.71
N PRO A 430 -2.24 7.26 -24.05
CA PRO A 430 -3.38 7.14 -24.96
C PRO A 430 -4.02 5.74 -24.96
N ASN A 431 -3.31 4.73 -24.44
CA ASN A 431 -3.78 3.35 -24.35
C ASN A 431 -4.41 3.01 -23.00
N SER A 432 -4.55 3.99 -22.08
CA SER A 432 -5.25 3.77 -20.81
C SER A 432 -6.69 3.32 -21.07
N SER A 433 -7.22 2.46 -20.20
CA SER A 433 -8.57 1.93 -20.32
C SER A 433 -9.62 3.05 -20.28
N LYS A 434 -10.79 2.81 -20.87
CA LYS A 434 -11.91 3.76 -20.80
C LYS A 434 -12.31 4.08 -19.35
N ARG A 435 -12.09 3.14 -18.41
CA ARG A 435 -12.36 3.35 -17.00
C ARG A 435 -11.38 4.35 -16.40
N GLU A 436 -10.08 4.14 -16.58
CA GLU A 436 -9.04 5.05 -16.08
C GLU A 436 -9.23 6.47 -16.64
N GLN A 437 -9.50 6.60 -17.94
CA GLN A 437 -9.78 7.90 -18.57
C GLN A 437 -10.95 8.64 -17.91
N ARG A 438 -12.03 7.92 -17.54
CA ARG A 438 -13.17 8.51 -16.82
C ARG A 438 -12.79 8.94 -15.41
N VAL A 439 -12.02 8.12 -14.70
CA VAL A 439 -11.54 8.44 -13.35
C VAL A 439 -10.65 9.68 -13.38
N ASP A 440 -9.68 9.74 -14.29
CA ASP A 440 -8.74 10.85 -14.40
C ASP A 440 -9.44 12.15 -14.88
N GLN A 441 -10.46 12.04 -15.74
CA GLN A 441 -11.29 13.17 -16.14
C GLN A 441 -12.16 13.67 -14.99
N LYS A 442 -12.78 12.76 -14.23
CA LYS A 442 -13.57 13.11 -13.04
C LYS A 442 -12.71 13.85 -12.02
N LEU A 443 -11.51 13.34 -11.76
CA LEU A 443 -10.51 14.03 -10.94
C LEU A 443 -10.27 15.45 -11.43
N TRP A 444 -9.91 15.59 -12.71
CA TRP A 444 -9.49 16.88 -13.24
C TRP A 444 -10.62 17.92 -13.16
N THR A 445 -11.86 17.52 -13.48
CA THR A 445 -13.03 18.40 -13.37
C THR A 445 -13.29 18.87 -11.95
N ILE A 446 -13.27 17.95 -10.96
CA ILE A 446 -13.51 18.29 -9.55
C ILE A 446 -12.37 19.18 -9.02
N TYR A 447 -11.12 18.82 -9.31
CA TYR A 447 -9.95 19.60 -8.90
C TYR A 447 -10.01 21.03 -9.42
N GLN A 448 -10.32 21.22 -10.70
CA GLN A 448 -10.44 22.56 -11.30
C GLN A 448 -11.58 23.37 -10.66
N GLY A 449 -12.72 22.74 -10.36
CA GLY A 449 -13.82 23.39 -9.67
C GLY A 449 -13.42 23.91 -8.29
N ILE A 450 -12.78 23.06 -7.48
CA ILE A 450 -12.30 23.44 -6.14
C ILE A 450 -11.20 24.50 -6.22
N ALA A 451 -10.24 24.34 -7.14
CA ALA A 451 -9.16 25.32 -7.33
C ALA A 451 -9.67 26.70 -7.77
N ALA A 452 -10.85 26.77 -8.40
CA ALA A 452 -11.54 28.00 -8.77
C ALA A 452 -12.41 28.60 -7.64
N GLY A 453 -12.41 28.01 -6.44
CA GLY A 453 -13.22 28.44 -5.30
C GLY A 453 -14.68 27.97 -5.34
N GLY A 454 -14.99 26.93 -6.13
CA GLY A 454 -16.31 26.33 -6.17
C GLY A 454 -16.72 25.66 -4.86
N HIS A 455 -18.02 25.52 -4.65
CA HIS A 455 -18.61 24.90 -3.47
C HIS A 455 -18.85 23.41 -3.70
N VAL A 456 -18.44 22.58 -2.75
CA VAL A 456 -18.71 21.14 -2.76
C VAL A 456 -20.19 20.90 -2.45
N ASP A 457 -20.85 20.07 -3.25
CA ASP A 457 -22.23 19.63 -3.00
C ASP A 457 -22.23 18.11 -2.80
N VAL A 458 -22.49 17.70 -1.56
CA VAL A 458 -22.49 16.30 -1.12
C VAL A 458 -23.75 15.57 -1.59
N ASN A 459 -24.85 16.27 -1.84
CA ASN A 459 -26.05 15.64 -2.37
C ASN A 459 -25.89 15.23 -3.84
N SER A 460 -25.27 16.10 -4.65
CA SER A 460 -25.03 15.82 -6.08
C SER A 460 -23.68 15.17 -6.37
N CYS A 461 -22.82 15.02 -5.35
CA CYS A 461 -21.44 14.52 -5.47
C CYS A 461 -20.64 15.28 -6.53
N SER A 462 -20.76 16.61 -6.49
CA SER A 462 -20.19 17.50 -7.49
C SER A 462 -19.62 18.78 -6.87
N VAL A 463 -19.02 19.62 -7.72
CA VAL A 463 -18.55 20.94 -7.32
C VAL A 463 -19.31 21.96 -8.14
N THR A 464 -20.06 22.82 -7.44
CA THR A 464 -20.78 23.93 -8.05
C THR A 464 -19.84 25.13 -8.22
N PRO A 465 -19.89 25.86 -9.35
CA PRO A 465 -19.05 27.03 -9.55
C PRO A 465 -19.30 28.08 -8.47
N ALA A 466 -18.24 28.81 -8.08
CA ALA A 466 -18.39 29.96 -7.20
C ALA A 466 -19.41 30.95 -7.81
N ALA A 467 -20.35 31.43 -7.00
CA ALA A 467 -21.25 32.48 -7.45
C ALA A 467 -20.41 33.69 -7.88
N VAL A 468 -20.52 34.10 -9.15
CA VAL A 468 -19.87 35.33 -9.62
C VAL A 468 -20.57 36.48 -8.93
N THR A 469 -19.97 36.99 -7.85
CA THR A 469 -20.35 38.30 -7.31
C THR A 469 -20.13 39.33 -8.40
N GLN A 470 -21.24 39.81 -9.00
CA GLN A 470 -21.25 40.93 -9.94
C GLN A 470 -21.01 42.26 -9.22
#